data_AF-A0A9P4JDJ2-F1
#
_entry.id   AF-A0A9P4JDJ2-F1
#
_cell.length_a   1.000
_cell.length_b   1.000
_cell.length_c   1.000
_cell.angle_alpha   90.00
_cell.angle_beta   90.00
_cell.angle_gamma   90.00
#
_symmetry.space_group_name_H-M   'P 1'
#
loop_
_entity.id
_entity.type
_entity.pdbx_description
1 polymer ?
#
loop_
_entity_poly.entity_id
_entity_poly.type
_entity_poly.pdbx_seq_one_letter_code
_entity_poly.pdbx_strand_id
1 'polypeptide(L)' 'KQKKWHQEDDKIVVELRDKGLKWDDVANHFPGRSSTACRLRYQNYLEKQVDWGEEKKNKLARLYARY' A
#
# COMPACT_ATOMS: atom_id res chain seq x y z
N LYS A 1 2.25 9.35 19.69
CA LYS A 1 3.25 9.32 18.59
C LYS A 1 2.82 8.25 17.59
N GLN A 2 2.54 8.60 16.33
CA GLN A 2 2.27 7.57 15.32
C GLN A 2 3.58 6.80 15.04
N LYS A 3 3.54 5.47 15.13
CA LYS A 3 4.68 4.62 14.78
C LYS A 3 4.95 4.79 13.28
N LYS A 4 6.22 4.93 12.88
CA LYS A 4 6.61 5.02 11.47
C LYS A 4 6.43 3.65 10.82
N TRP A 5 5.95 3.60 9.58
CA TRP A 5 5.89 2.36 8.81
C TRP A 5 7.27 2.08 8.21
N HIS A 6 7.75 0.85 8.38
CA HIS A 6 9.01 0.39 7.80
C HIS A 6 8.74 -0.48 6.56
N GLN A 7 9.75 -0.64 5.69
CA GLN A 7 9.63 -1.49 4.51
C GLN A 7 9.34 -2.95 4.87
N GLU A 8 9.83 -3.44 6.02
CA GLU A 8 9.51 -4.77 6.51
C GLU A 8 8.03 -4.89 6.89
N ASP A 9 7.46 -3.87 7.54
CA ASP A 9 6.02 -3.85 7.84
C ASP A 9 5.20 -3.91 6.54
N ASP A 10 5.60 -3.13 5.54
CA ASP A 10 4.93 -3.09 4.24
C ASP A 10 4.98 -4.46 3.54
N LYS A 11 6.11 -5.17 3.56
CA LYS A 11 6.25 -6.53 3.01
C LYS A 11 5.30 -7.52 3.69
N ILE A 12 5.23 -7.47 5.02
CA ILE A 12 4.34 -8.35 5.79
C ILE A 12 2.88 -8.05 5.47
N VAL A 13 2.48 -6.77 5.38
CA VAL A 13 1.10 -6.40 5.00
C VAL A 13 0.76 -6.92 3.60
N VAL A 14 1.66 -6.80 2.63
CA VAL A 14 1.44 -7.33 1.27
C VAL A 14 1.32 -8.85 1.28
N GLU A 15 2.25 -9.55 1.94
CA GLU A 15 2.25 -11.01 1.99
C GLU A 15 0.98 -11.57 2.66
N LEU A 16 0.57 -10.99 3.78
CA LEU A 16 -0.65 -11.41 4.46
C LEU A 16 -1.89 -11.11 3.61
N ARG A 17 -1.88 -10.00 2.87
CA ARG A 17 -2.98 -9.66 1.97
C ARG A 17 -3.05 -10.59 0.76
N ASP A 18 -1.90 -10.99 0.21
CA ASP A 18 -1.78 -11.95 -0.88
C ASP A 18 -2.28 -13.35 -0.47
N LYS A 19 -2.05 -13.73 0.79
CA LYS A 19 -2.65 -14.92 1.43
C LYS A 19 -4.17 -14.82 1.65
N GLY A 20 -4.80 -13.70 1.32
CA GLY A 20 -6.25 -13.49 1.43
C GLY A 20 -6.75 -13.16 2.85
N LEU A 21 -5.85 -12.81 3.78
CA LEU A 21 -6.24 -12.50 5.16
C LEU A 21 -7.07 -11.21 5.25
N LYS A 22 -7.95 -11.17 6.27
CA LYS A 22 -8.75 -9.98 6.59
C LYS A 22 -7.88 -8.96 7.32
N TRP A 23 -8.26 -7.69 7.25
CA TRP A 23 -7.49 -6.61 7.87
C TRP A 23 -7.37 -6.74 9.39
N ASP A 24 -8.35 -7.36 10.04
CA ASP A 24 -8.30 -7.67 11.48
C ASP A 24 -7.22 -8.71 11.79
N ASP A 25 -7.11 -9.75 10.98
CA ASP A 25 -6.03 -10.74 11.10
C ASP A 25 -4.67 -10.12 10.81
N VAL A 26 -4.58 -9.27 9.79
CA VAL A 26 -3.35 -8.52 9.47
C VAL A 26 -2.93 -7.65 10.65
N ALA A 27 -3.85 -6.95 11.31
CA ALA A 27 -3.54 -6.08 12.43
C ALA A 27 -2.99 -6.83 13.65
N ASN A 28 -3.39 -8.10 13.84
CA ASN A 28 -2.86 -8.95 14.90
C ASN A 28 -1.33 -9.18 14.76
N HIS A 29 -0.78 -9.07 13.56
CA HIS A 29 0.67 -9.15 13.34
C HIS A 29 1.42 -7.85 13.68
N PHE A 30 0.71 -6.74 13.91
CA PHE A 30 1.30 -5.43 14.15
C PHE A 30 0.85 -4.84 15.50
N PRO A 31 1.55 -5.14 16.61
CA PRO A 31 1.20 -4.59 17.91
C PRO A 31 1.28 -3.06 17.90
N GLY A 32 0.15 -2.43 18.22
CA GLY A 32 -0.01 -0.97 18.19
C GLY A 32 -0.46 -0.39 16.85
N ARG A 33 -0.92 -1.22 15.90
CA ARG A 33 -1.62 -0.79 14.68
C ARG A 33 -3.04 -1.33 14.70
N SER A 34 -3.98 -0.53 14.19
CA SER A 34 -5.35 -0.99 13.95
C SER A 34 -5.52 -1.55 12.55
N SER A 35 -6.52 -2.39 12.34
CA SER A 35 -6.90 -2.92 11.03
C SER A 35 -7.16 -1.81 10.00
N THR A 36 -7.77 -0.70 10.45
CA THR A 36 -7.93 0.52 9.64
C THR A 36 -6.59 1.11 9.19
N ALA A 37 -5.58 1.17 10.07
CA ALA A 37 -4.27 1.69 9.73
C ALA A 37 -3.56 0.80 8.70
N CYS A 38 -3.65 -0.53 8.84
CA CYS A 38 -3.09 -1.49 7.87
C CYS A 38 -3.77 -1.35 6.50
N ARG A 39 -5.10 -1.25 6.46
CA ARG A 39 -5.86 -1.01 5.22
C ARG A 39 -5.47 0.29 4.55
N LEU A 40 -5.43 1.39 5.29
CA LEU A 40 -5.04 2.71 4.77
C LEU A 40 -3.62 2.70 4.21
N ARG A 41 -2.69 2.02 4.88
CA ARG A 41 -1.31 1.86 4.40
C ARG A 41 -1.29 1.12 3.07
N TYR A 42 -2.00 0.00 2.99
CA TYR A 42 -2.05 -0.82 1.79
C TYR A 42 -2.67 -0.06 0.61
N GLN A 43 -3.86 0.53 0.77
CA GLN A 43 -4.54 1.26 -0.32
C GLN A 43 -3.78 2.50 -0.80
N ASN A 44 -3.20 3.27 0.13
CA ASN A 44 -2.57 4.54 -0.25
C ASN A 44 -1.16 4.38 -0.80
N TYR A 45 -0.39 3.40 -0.30
CA TYR A 45 1.03 3.28 -0.59
C TYR A 45 1.41 1.98 -1.28
N LEU A 46 0.77 0.85 -0.96
CA LEU A 46 1.20 -0.47 -1.47
C LEU A 46 0.47 -0.86 -2.75
N GLU A 47 -0.84 -0.60 -2.85
CA GLU A 47 -1.62 -0.81 -4.07
C GLU A 47 -1.16 0.11 -5.21
N LYS A 48 -0.69 1.32 -4.90
CA LYS A 48 -0.14 2.26 -5.90
C LYS A 48 1.32 2.00 -6.27
N GLN A 49 2.02 1.16 -5.49
CA GLN A 49 3.37 0.67 -5.83
C GLN A 49 3.29 -0.55 -6.76
N VAL A 50 2.12 -1.17 -6.91
CA VAL A 50 1.82 -2.06 -8.04
C VAL A 50 1.76 -1.18 -9.28
N ASP A 51 2.95 -0.97 -9.83
CA ASP A 51 3.31 -0.37 -11.09
C ASP A 51 2.29 0.66 -11.63
N TRP A 52 2.62 1.95 -11.51
CA TRP A 52 2.20 2.87 -12.55
C TRP A 52 2.89 2.39 -13.84
N GLY A 53 2.27 1.40 -14.49
CA GLY A 53 2.77 0.83 -15.73
C GLY A 53 3.09 1.95 -16.68
N GLU A 54 4.14 1.75 -17.47
CA GLU A 54 4.63 2.73 -18.45
C GLU A 54 3.51 3.37 -19.25
N GLU A 55 2.41 2.66 -19.49
CA GLU A 55 1.20 3.16 -20.12
C GLU A 55 0.50 4.29 -19.34
N LYS A 56 0.29 4.17 -18.02
CA LYS A 56 -0.27 5.25 -17.21
C LYS A 56 0.68 6.44 -17.12
N LYS A 57 1.99 6.19 -17.00
CA LYS A 57 3.04 7.24 -17.00
C LYS A 57 3.05 8.00 -18.34
N ASN A 58 3.00 7.27 -19.46
CA ASN A 58 2.94 7.83 -20.80
C ASN A 58 1.65 8.61 -21.06
N LYS A 59 0.51 8.13 -20.55
CA LYS A 59 -0.76 8.86 -20.66
C LYS A 59 -0.73 10.19 -19.92
N LEU A 60 -0.17 10.22 -18.71
CA LEU A 60 0.08 11.46 -17.96
C LEU A 60 1.03 12.38 -18.71
N ALA A 61 2.17 11.87 -19.19
CA ALA A 61 3.14 12.67 -19.95
C ALA A 61 2.51 13.32 -21.19
N ARG A 62 1.66 12.59 -21.93
CA ARG A 62 0.91 13.12 -23.08
C ARG A 62 -0.11 14.20 -22.72
N LEU A 63 -0.75 14.10 -21.55
CA LEU A 63 -1.71 15.12 -21.08
C LEU A 63 -1.00 16.42 -20.69
N TYR A 64 0.19 16.33 -20.10
CA TYR A 64 0.97 17.50 -19.68
C TYR A 64 1.79 18.13 -20.81
N ALA A 65 2.20 17.36 -21.83
CA ALA A 65 2.94 17.89 -22.99
C ALA A 65 2.11 18.84 -23.89
N ARG A 66 0.81 18.99 -23.61
CA ARG A 66 -0.11 19.86 -24.37
C ARG A 66 -0.42 21.19 -23.68
N TYR A 67 0.20 21.47 -22.52
CA TYR A 67 0.11 22.74 -21.81
C TYR A 67 1.47 23.41 -21.70
#